data_AF-A0A951X2J6-F1
#
_entry.id   AF-A0A951X2J6-F1
#
_cell.length_a   1.000
_cell.length_b   1.000
_cell.length_c   1.000
_cell.angle_alpha   90.00
_cell.angle_beta   90.00
_cell.angle_gamma   90.00
#
_symmetry.space_group_name_H-M   'P 1'
#
loop_
_entity.id
_entity.type
_entity.pdbx_description
1 polymer ?
#
loop_
_entity_poly.entity_id
_entity_poly.type
_entity_poly.pdbx_seq_one_letter_code
_entity_poly.pdbx_strand_id
1 'polypeptide(L)'
;RFPITVLEELAHTLVPDAAASSHESLGHIPNSVDNLDENDPFVRTAADFPISTQVRYHSIVAQANAEVALADSDDGLVPYRSAHLPGAQSEKIIISGHSVQQSAAAVLEIQRILREDIALREAHFMQP
;
A
#
# COMPACT_ATOMS: atom_id res chain seq x y z
N ARG A 1 0.69 4.48 19.06
CA ARG A 1 -0.21 5.62 19.29
C ARG A 1 0.29 6.73 18.40
N PHE A 2 -0.46 7.12 17.37
CA PHE A 2 -0.05 8.24 16.52
C PHE A 2 -0.08 9.54 17.35
N PRO A 3 0.89 10.46 17.16
CA PRO A 3 0.88 11.75 17.85
C PRO A 3 -0.36 12.55 17.43
N ILE A 4 -1.07 13.14 18.39
CA ILE A 4 -2.26 13.96 18.13
C ILE A 4 -1.94 15.12 17.16
N THR A 5 -0.72 15.62 17.18
CA THR A 5 -0.21 16.66 16.28
C THR A 5 -0.29 16.30 14.80
N VAL A 6 -0.12 15.03 14.42
CA VAL A 6 -0.25 14.60 13.01
C VAL A 6 -1.72 14.55 12.59
N LEU A 7 -2.61 14.22 13.52
CA LEU A 7 -4.05 14.24 13.28
C LEU A 7 -4.58 15.68 13.13
N GLU A 8 -4.02 16.61 13.89
CA GLU A 8 -4.32 18.05 13.79
C GLU A 8 -3.84 18.61 12.45
N GLU A 9 -2.64 18.24 11.99
CA GLU A 9 -2.13 18.66 10.68
C GLU A 9 -2.99 18.14 9.52
N LEU A 10 -3.46 16.88 9.60
CA LEU A 10 -4.44 16.33 8.66
C LEU A 10 -5.79 17.08 8.73
N ALA A 11 -6.25 17.47 9.93
CA ALA A 11 -7.49 18.22 10.08
C ALA A 11 -7.39 19.64 9.51
N HIS A 12 -6.23 20.28 9.59
CA HIS A 12 -6.00 21.62 9.04
C HIS A 12 -5.94 21.65 7.51
N THR A 13 -5.52 20.56 6.86
CA THR A 13 -5.64 20.44 5.39
C THR A 13 -7.06 20.11 4.93
N LEU A 14 -7.93 19.63 5.83
CA LEU A 14 -9.33 19.29 5.55
C LEU A 14 -10.33 20.42 5.84
N VAL A 15 -9.96 21.43 6.62
CA VAL A 15 -10.86 22.54 7.00
C VAL A 15 -10.46 23.81 6.24
N PRO A 16 -11.20 24.21 5.19
CA PRO A 16 -11.01 25.51 4.58
C PRO A 16 -11.44 26.61 5.56
N ASP A 17 -10.60 27.63 5.65
CA ASP A 17 -10.72 28.81 6.50
C ASP A 17 -12.09 29.48 6.31
N ALA A 18 -13.02 29.18 7.22
CA ALA A 18 -14.43 29.56 7.13
C ALA A 18 -14.66 31.01 7.58
N ALA A 19 -14.08 31.97 6.87
CA ALA A 19 -14.34 33.39 7.15
C ALA A 19 -14.07 34.34 5.97
N ALA A 20 -14.55 34.03 4.75
CA ALA A 20 -15.04 35.05 3.80
C ALA A 20 -15.54 34.44 2.48
N SER A 21 -16.74 34.89 2.08
CA SER A 21 -17.29 34.91 0.71
C SER A 21 -17.89 33.63 0.09
N SER A 22 -19.18 33.77 -0.24
CA SER A 22 -19.97 33.06 -1.28
C SER A 22 -20.23 31.56 -1.13
N HIS A 23 -21.45 31.15 -1.51
CA HIS A 23 -21.91 29.76 -1.63
C HIS A 23 -21.23 29.01 -2.80
N GLU A 24 -19.91 28.99 -2.84
CA GLU A 24 -19.07 28.27 -3.81
C GLU A 24 -17.86 27.72 -3.02
N SER A 25 -17.49 26.45 -3.25
CA SER A 25 -16.37 25.77 -2.61
C SER A 25 -16.56 25.29 -1.14
N LEU A 26 -17.49 24.35 -0.93
CA LEU A 26 -17.05 23.16 -0.19
C LEU A 26 -16.00 22.50 -1.09
N GLY A 27 -14.73 22.83 -0.85
CA GLY A 27 -13.61 22.25 -1.58
C GLY A 27 -13.79 20.75 -1.63
N HIS A 28 -13.67 20.19 -2.84
CA HIS A 28 -13.92 18.77 -3.13
C HIS A 28 -13.29 17.89 -2.04
N ILE A 29 -14.13 17.22 -1.25
CA ILE A 29 -13.65 16.30 -0.22
C ILE A 29 -13.08 15.09 -0.98
N PRO A 30 -11.76 14.82 -0.87
CA PRO A 30 -11.15 13.72 -1.60
C PRO A 30 -11.81 12.40 -1.24
N ASN A 31 -12.09 11.59 -2.25
CA ASN A 31 -12.60 10.23 -2.08
C ASN A 31 -11.53 9.19 -2.46
N SER A 32 -11.88 7.91 -2.35
CA SER A 32 -10.94 6.82 -2.61
C SER A 32 -10.37 6.83 -4.03
N VAL A 33 -11.12 7.29 -5.03
CA VAL A 33 -10.66 7.37 -6.42
C VAL A 33 -9.66 8.51 -6.58
N ASP A 34 -9.87 9.65 -5.93
CA ASP A 34 -8.92 10.77 -5.94
C ASP A 34 -7.58 10.35 -5.32
N ASN A 35 -7.61 9.55 -4.24
CA ASN A 35 -6.42 8.97 -3.62
C ASN A 35 -5.74 7.86 -4.46
N LEU A 36 -6.28 7.44 -5.60
CA LEU A 36 -5.55 6.55 -6.52
C LEU A 36 -4.67 7.32 -7.50
N ASP A 37 -4.76 8.66 -7.53
CA ASP A 37 -3.85 9.48 -8.34
C ASP A 37 -2.44 9.45 -7.74
N GLU A 38 -1.45 9.05 -8.55
CA GLU A 38 -0.03 9.07 -8.17
C GLU A 38 0.50 10.50 -7.85
N ASN A 39 -0.28 11.53 -8.20
CA ASN A 39 -0.02 12.93 -7.92
C ASN A 39 -0.77 13.45 -6.69
N ASP A 40 -1.57 12.62 -6.01
CA ASP A 40 -2.28 13.01 -4.79
C ASP A 40 -1.27 13.45 -3.71
N PRO A 41 -1.41 14.67 -3.14
CA PRO A 41 -0.46 15.20 -2.16
C PRO A 41 -0.34 14.36 -0.89
N PHE A 42 -1.44 13.76 -0.43
CA PHE A 42 -1.45 12.91 0.74
C PHE A 42 -0.72 11.59 0.45
N VAL A 43 -1.00 10.94 -0.69
CA VAL A 43 -0.34 9.69 -1.10
C VAL A 43 1.17 9.87 -1.23
N ARG A 44 1.61 10.94 -1.90
CA ARG A 44 3.05 11.23 -2.06
C ARG A 44 3.75 11.43 -0.72
N THR A 45 3.14 12.23 0.16
CA THR A 45 3.70 12.48 1.50
C THR A 45 3.72 11.21 2.34
N ALA A 46 2.68 10.38 2.26
CA ALA A 46 2.59 9.12 2.98
C ALA A 46 3.63 8.09 2.50
N ALA A 47 3.91 8.04 1.19
CA ALA A 47 4.85 7.11 0.58
C ALA A 47 6.32 7.34 1.02
N ASP A 48 6.66 8.56 1.42
CA ASP A 48 8.01 8.89 1.91
C ASP A 48 8.28 8.37 3.34
N PHE A 49 7.25 7.95 4.07
CA PHE A 49 7.44 7.39 5.41
C PHE A 49 7.88 5.92 5.34
N PRO A 50 8.94 5.54 6.06
CA PRO A 50 9.38 4.15 6.09
C PRO A 50 8.36 3.28 6.83
N ILE A 51 8.17 2.06 6.33
CA ILE A 51 7.45 1.02 7.08
C ILE A 51 8.27 0.71 8.34
N SER A 52 7.59 0.67 9.50
CA SER A 52 8.24 0.38 10.79
C SER A 52 8.99 -0.95 10.76
N THR A 53 10.22 -0.97 11.29
CA THR A 53 11.05 -2.18 11.39
C THR A 53 10.45 -3.25 12.31
N GLN A 54 9.44 -2.90 13.11
CA GLN A 54 8.68 -3.84 13.94
C GLN A 54 7.60 -4.59 13.15
N VAL A 55 7.31 -4.17 11.92
CA VAL A 55 6.32 -4.78 11.04
C VAL A 55 7.04 -5.57 9.96
N ARG A 56 6.83 -6.89 9.97
CA ARG A 56 7.21 -7.75 8.85
C ARG A 56 6.10 -7.73 7.83
N TYR A 57 6.45 -7.53 6.57
CA TYR A 57 5.49 -7.53 5.48
C TYR A 57 6.04 -8.29 4.28
N HIS A 58 5.11 -8.81 3.49
CA HIS A 58 5.38 -9.53 2.25
C HIS A 58 4.56 -8.87 1.15
N SER A 59 5.10 -8.78 -0.06
CA SER A 59 4.43 -8.22 -1.23
C SER A 59 4.10 -9.32 -2.23
N ILE A 60 2.91 -9.29 -2.81
CA ILE A 60 2.50 -10.16 -3.92
C ILE A 60 2.01 -9.25 -5.03
N VAL A 61 2.77 -9.19 -6.13
CA VAL A 61 2.53 -8.24 -7.22
C VAL A 61 2.23 -9.02 -8.50
N ALA A 62 1.26 -8.53 -9.25
CA ALA A 62 0.87 -9.11 -10.52
C ALA A 62 1.70 -8.52 -11.67
N GLN A 63 1.93 -9.35 -12.68
CA GLN A 63 2.52 -8.95 -13.95
C GLN A 63 1.64 -9.49 -15.07
N ALA A 64 1.03 -8.62 -15.86
CA ALA A 64 0.09 -9.00 -16.91
C ALA A 64 0.76 -9.78 -18.05
N ASN A 65 1.99 -9.40 -18.42
CA ASN A 65 2.75 -10.03 -19.49
C ASN A 65 4.17 -10.39 -19.04
N ALA A 66 4.47 -11.69 -19.04
CA ALA A 66 5.78 -12.24 -18.66
C ALA A 66 6.93 -11.88 -19.62
N GLU A 67 6.62 -11.46 -20.85
CA GLU A 67 7.62 -11.06 -21.85
C GLU A 67 8.12 -9.62 -21.64
N VAL A 68 7.39 -8.82 -20.88
CA VAL A 68 7.78 -7.45 -20.54
C VAL A 68 8.75 -7.48 -19.36
N ALA A 69 9.80 -6.66 -19.39
CA ALA A 69 10.70 -6.51 -18.27
C ALA A 69 9.93 -6.05 -17.03
N LEU A 70 10.18 -6.67 -15.87
CA LEU A 70 9.40 -6.41 -14.64
C LEU A 70 9.35 -4.92 -14.28
N ALA A 71 10.47 -4.20 -14.43
CA ALA A 71 10.57 -2.77 -14.16
C ALA A 71 9.60 -1.91 -15.00
N ASP A 72 9.28 -2.37 -16.20
CA ASP A 72 8.40 -1.70 -17.17
C ASP A 72 7.01 -2.34 -17.23
N SER A 73 6.74 -3.32 -16.36
CA SER A 73 5.49 -4.08 -16.37
C SER A 73 4.40 -3.46 -15.50
N ASP A 74 3.19 -3.98 -15.66
CA ASP A 74 1.99 -3.63 -14.89
C ASP A 74 1.11 -4.88 -14.72
N ASP A 75 0.01 -4.74 -14.00
CA ASP A 75 -1.04 -5.76 -13.86
C ASP A 75 -2.30 -5.50 -14.72
N GLY A 76 -2.18 -4.61 -15.70
CA GLY A 76 -3.27 -4.06 -16.49
C GLY A 76 -3.93 -2.81 -15.90
N LEU A 77 -3.55 -2.38 -14.69
CA LEU A 77 -4.02 -1.14 -14.07
C LEU A 77 -2.90 -0.36 -13.37
N VAL A 78 -2.10 -1.05 -12.55
CA VAL A 78 -1.08 -0.45 -11.68
C VAL A 78 0.32 -0.86 -12.17
N PRO A 79 1.21 0.12 -12.48
CA PRO A 79 2.60 -0.19 -12.82
C PRO A 79 3.36 -0.86 -11.67
N TYR A 80 4.25 -1.80 -11.98
CA TYR A 80 5.08 -2.49 -10.98
C TYR A 80 5.84 -1.52 -10.08
N ARG A 81 6.43 -0.46 -10.66
CA ARG A 81 7.15 0.58 -9.91
C ARG A 81 6.30 1.27 -8.82
N SER A 82 4.97 1.33 -9.00
CA SER A 82 4.04 1.91 -8.03
C SER A 82 3.64 0.90 -6.96
N ALA A 83 3.57 -0.39 -7.31
CA ALA A 83 3.20 -1.46 -6.40
C ALA A 83 4.38 -1.98 -5.55
N HIS A 84 5.61 -1.80 -6.05
CA HIS A 84 6.83 -2.26 -5.39
C HIS A 84 7.12 -1.47 -4.11
N LEU A 85 7.36 -2.19 -3.01
CA LEU A 85 7.73 -1.60 -1.72
C LEU A 85 9.08 -2.18 -1.26
N PRO A 86 10.13 -1.34 -1.16
CA PRO A 86 11.45 -1.81 -0.77
C PRO A 86 11.50 -2.21 0.71
N GLY A 87 12.13 -3.35 0.99
CA GLY A 87 12.29 -3.87 2.37
C GLY A 87 11.28 -4.94 2.77
N ALA A 88 10.45 -5.42 1.84
CA ALA A 88 9.59 -6.57 2.07
C ALA A 88 10.45 -7.81 2.41
N GLN A 89 9.98 -8.64 3.36
CA GLN A 89 10.64 -9.90 3.69
C GLN A 89 10.63 -10.87 2.51
N SER A 90 9.58 -10.81 1.68
CA SER A 90 9.58 -11.41 0.34
C SER A 90 8.69 -10.60 -0.60
N GLU A 91 9.03 -10.61 -1.88
CA GLU A 91 8.15 -10.15 -2.95
C GLU A 91 7.93 -11.30 -3.95
N LYS A 92 6.67 -11.62 -4.22
CA LYS A 92 6.29 -12.66 -5.17
C LYS A 92 5.61 -12.05 -6.39
N ILE A 93 6.23 -12.21 -7.56
CA ILE A 93 5.62 -11.84 -8.84
C ILE A 93 4.80 -13.02 -9.37
N ILE A 94 3.57 -12.73 -9.81
CA ILE A 94 2.64 -13.71 -10.37
C ILE A 94 2.15 -13.20 -11.72
N ILE A 95 2.24 -14.05 -12.75
CA ILE A 95 1.67 -13.72 -14.06
C ILE A 95 0.15 -13.75 -13.95
N SER A 96 -0.47 -12.56 -13.92
CA SER A 96 -1.89 -12.35 -13.69
C SER A 96 -2.27 -10.90 -14.00
N GLY A 97 -3.57 -10.63 -14.09
CA GLY A 97 -4.08 -9.26 -14.08
C GLY A 97 -4.30 -8.74 -12.66
N HIS A 98 -4.86 -7.54 -12.56
CA HIS A 98 -5.08 -6.81 -11.31
C HIS A 98 -5.74 -7.61 -10.17
N SER A 99 -6.70 -8.50 -10.48
CA SER A 99 -7.36 -9.37 -9.50
C SER A 99 -6.54 -10.63 -9.11
N VAL A 100 -5.23 -10.48 -8.92
CA VAL A 100 -4.29 -11.59 -8.68
C VAL A 100 -4.58 -12.39 -7.42
N GLN A 101 -5.22 -11.78 -6.41
CA GLN A 101 -5.62 -12.43 -5.16
C GLN A 101 -6.58 -13.60 -5.37
N GLN A 102 -7.28 -13.64 -6.51
CA GLN A 102 -8.17 -14.76 -6.88
C GLN A 102 -7.43 -15.93 -7.52
N SER A 103 -6.15 -15.75 -7.89
CA SER A 103 -5.35 -16.80 -8.52
C SER A 103 -4.93 -17.87 -7.50
N ALA A 104 -4.85 -19.12 -7.96
CA ALA A 104 -4.35 -20.21 -7.13
C ALA A 104 -2.91 -19.95 -6.64
N ALA A 105 -2.08 -19.33 -7.48
CA ALA A 105 -0.70 -18.98 -7.13
C ALA A 105 -0.64 -17.99 -5.96
N ALA A 106 -1.49 -16.96 -5.95
CA ALA A 106 -1.53 -16.00 -4.85
C ALA A 106 -2.06 -16.64 -3.57
N VAL A 107 -3.11 -17.46 -3.66
CA VAL A 107 -3.67 -18.19 -2.51
C VAL A 107 -2.63 -19.12 -1.88
N LEU A 108 -1.82 -19.82 -2.69
CA LEU A 108 -0.74 -20.67 -2.19
C LEU A 108 0.38 -19.86 -1.54
N GLU A 109 0.73 -18.69 -2.10
CA GLU A 109 1.73 -17.81 -1.51
C GLU A 109 1.28 -17.24 -0.16
N ILE A 110 0.02 -16.81 -0.07
CA ILE A 110 -0.58 -16.37 1.21
C ILE A 110 -0.52 -17.49 2.24
N GLN A 111 -0.89 -18.73 1.87
CA GLN A 111 -0.80 -19.86 2.78
C GLN A 111 0.64 -20.15 3.23
N ARG A 112 1.62 -20.03 2.33
CA ARG A 112 3.03 -20.19 2.65
C ARG A 112 3.48 -19.15 3.68
N ILE A 113 3.15 -17.86 3.46
CA ILE A 113 3.46 -16.75 4.36
C ILE A 113 2.84 -16.95 5.73
N LEU A 114 1.55 -17.33 5.80
CA LEU A 114 0.86 -17.54 7.08
C LEU A 114 1.46 -18.70 7.87
N ARG A 115 1.86 -19.79 7.21
CA ARG A 115 2.55 -20.92 7.86
C ARG A 115 3.93 -20.51 8.38
N GLU A 116 4.66 -19.71 7.61
CA GLU A 116 5.94 -19.12 8.03
C GLU A 116 5.77 -18.23 9.28
N ASP A 117 4.75 -17.36 9.31
CA ASP A 117 4.48 -16.50 10.47
C ASP A 117 4.16 -17.31 11.73
N ILE A 118 3.34 -18.37 11.61
CA ILE A 118 3.02 -19.27 12.73
C ILE A 118 4.29 -19.93 13.26
N ALA A 119 5.11 -20.52 12.39
CA ALA A 119 6.34 -21.20 12.80
C ALA A 119 7.32 -20.24 13.49
N LEU A 120 7.46 -19.01 12.98
CA LEU A 120 8.32 -17.98 13.60
C LEU A 120 7.79 -17.54 14.97
N ARG A 121 6.47 -17.44 15.14
CA ARG A 121 5.86 -17.14 16.45
C ARG A 121 6.11 -18.27 17.44
N GLU A 122 5.88 -19.52 17.05
CA GLU A 122 6.12 -20.69 17.90
C GLU A 122 7.59 -20.76 18.34
N ALA A 123 8.53 -20.56 17.40
CA ALA A 123 9.95 -20.53 17.70
C ALA A 123 10.32 -19.42 18.70
N HIS A 124 9.70 -18.24 18.61
CA HIS A 124 9.89 -17.13 19.55
C HIS A 124 9.37 -17.48 20.95
N PHE A 125 8.21 -18.13 21.06
CA PHE A 125 7.64 -18.57 22.35
C PHE A 125 8.43 -19.69 23.03
N MET A 126 9.23 -20.46 22.27
CA MET A 126 10.03 -21.57 22.78
C MET A 126 11.47 -21.19 23.16
N GLN A 127 11.87 -19.92 23.04
CA GLN A 127 13.16 -19.44 23.58
C GLN A 127 13.01 -19.17 25.09
N PRO A 128 13.91 -19.70 25.96
CA PRO A 128 13.85 -19.51 27.41
C PRO A 128 14.15 -18.07 27.86
#